data_AF-A0A2U2HEC3-F1
#
_entry.id   AF-A0A2U2HEC3-F1
#
_cell.length_a   1.000
_cell.length_b   1.000
_cell.length_c   1.000
_cell.angle_alpha   90.00
_cell.angle_beta   90.00
_cell.angle_gamma   90.00
#
_symmetry.space_group_name_H-M   'P 1'
#
loop_
_entity.id
_entity.type
_entity.pdbx_description
1 polymer ?
#
loop_
_entity_poly.entity_id
_entity_poly.type
_entity_poly.pdbx_seq_one_letter_code
_entity_poly.pdbx_strand_id
1 'polypeptide(L)'
;MQEGRPMAGNFRVESAEDIRPLQIRIRGSRGLVRVELVNGFQPGARYHFRYLPAHGVWQHPDHLTVAIDNGVVHTAGEYAIKLAPRPIYKVSSVPTSSGSCFEPSPAVVQEFTYAIPAQLANYREFLSYAVDDFTVLRPKPPKPPKFNFIAGWPYEPELYDSGWAPGSASRVDPEYSAQRNAVRAACGNRLTRVRMSGMVGFPEVDDKFYRTAAVQFDMRANVEGGCGELEALLRTMRNRPPERVLRQVCGTVLGSDFKYGGIGLADVGMVQWTLALSFLYQMSPTCNIVALAHLWQAEQNVPDAEALKALAAALQPAFERADPALRNQTAHALAYLAAELPESSRRRVAPPLLTPLIGALIEDLESSHPNRPDELARLILWGGALPPALRLRVQAIAGGRTSAAPHAKVLLAGLPR
;
A
#
# COMPACT_ATOMS: atom_id res chain seq x y z
N MET A 1 28.58 -3.54 30.51
CA MET A 1 29.73 -4.17 29.83
C MET A 1 29.48 -4.09 28.34
N GLN A 2 30.34 -3.41 27.58
CA GLN A 2 30.27 -3.44 26.11
C GLN A 2 30.79 -4.82 25.66
N GLU A 3 29.88 -5.70 25.25
CA GLU A 3 30.25 -6.95 24.58
C GLU A 3 31.10 -6.64 23.35
N GLY A 4 32.25 -7.31 23.26
CA GLY A 4 33.30 -7.05 22.28
C GLY A 4 32.78 -7.17 20.87
N ARG A 5 32.77 -6.07 20.12
CA ARG A 5 32.50 -6.10 18.69
C ARG A 5 33.59 -6.92 18.00
N PRO A 6 33.25 -7.82 17.07
CA PRO A 6 34.25 -8.56 16.30
C PRO A 6 35.19 -7.60 15.56
N MET A 7 36.49 -7.78 15.76
CA MET A 7 37.58 -7.00 15.17
C MET A 7 38.29 -7.81 14.08
N ALA A 8 39.08 -7.15 13.22
CA ALA A 8 39.85 -7.83 12.17
C ALA A 8 40.77 -8.93 12.70
N GLY A 9 41.36 -8.77 13.89
CA GLY A 9 42.17 -9.81 14.52
C GLY A 9 41.40 -11.06 14.96
N ASN A 10 40.07 -11.02 14.96
CA ASN A 10 39.22 -12.19 15.26
C ASN A 10 38.90 -13.03 14.02
N PHE A 11 39.37 -12.63 12.84
CA PHE A 11 39.11 -13.35 11.61
C PHE A 11 40.42 -13.62 10.88
N ARG A 12 40.48 -14.78 10.25
CA ARG A 12 41.55 -15.17 9.33
C ARG A 12 40.92 -15.65 8.04
N VAL A 13 41.34 -15.05 6.93
CA VAL A 13 40.88 -15.43 5.60
C VAL A 13 42.09 -15.88 4.79
N GLU A 14 41.99 -17.04 4.18
CA GLU A 14 43.05 -17.67 3.38
C GLU A 14 42.49 -18.05 2.02
N SER A 15 43.33 -18.04 0.98
CA SER A 15 42.98 -18.68 -0.29
C SER A 15 43.27 -20.17 -0.19
N ALA A 16 42.47 -21.02 -0.83
CA ALA A 16 42.75 -22.45 -0.95
C ALA A 16 44.08 -22.72 -1.69
N GLU A 17 44.52 -21.77 -2.52
CA GLU A 17 45.77 -21.84 -3.28
C GLU A 17 46.97 -21.24 -2.52
N ASP A 18 46.72 -20.40 -1.51
CA ASP A 18 47.75 -19.76 -0.68
C ASP A 18 47.26 -19.63 0.77
N ILE A 19 47.88 -20.43 1.65
CA ILE A 19 47.58 -20.50 3.08
C ILE A 19 48.02 -19.26 3.87
N ARG A 20 48.68 -18.29 3.23
CA ARG A 20 49.03 -17.04 3.90
C ARG A 20 47.75 -16.24 4.21
N PRO A 21 47.63 -15.70 5.43
CA PRO A 21 46.50 -14.84 5.78
C PRO A 21 46.42 -13.64 4.83
N LEU A 22 45.26 -13.47 4.21
CA LEU A 22 44.95 -12.31 3.40
C LEU A 22 44.62 -11.12 4.29
N GLN A 23 44.94 -9.91 3.81
CA GLN A 23 44.55 -8.69 4.51
C GLN A 23 43.04 -8.48 4.41
N ILE A 24 42.41 -8.24 5.55
CA ILE A 24 40.97 -8.06 5.65
C ILE A 24 40.58 -6.74 6.31
N ARG A 25 39.38 -6.26 5.97
CA ARG A 25 38.68 -5.18 6.63
C ARG A 25 37.40 -5.73 7.24
N ILE A 26 37.14 -5.38 8.50
CA ILE A 26 35.87 -5.71 9.16
C ILE A 26 34.99 -4.47 9.22
N ARG A 27 33.74 -4.63 8.79
CA ARG A 27 32.68 -3.64 9.01
C ARG A 27 31.57 -4.31 9.82
N GLY A 28 31.12 -3.64 10.88
CA GLY A 28 30.09 -4.16 11.76
C GLY A 28 28.98 -3.16 12.03
N SER A 29 27.75 -3.64 11.99
CA SER A 29 26.58 -2.98 12.58
C SER A 29 25.84 -4.00 13.46
N ARG A 30 24.90 -3.58 14.31
CA ARG A 30 24.26 -4.44 15.34
C ARG A 30 23.83 -5.79 14.75
N GLY A 31 24.48 -6.89 15.18
CA GLY A 31 24.15 -8.27 14.81
C GLY A 31 24.72 -8.79 13.49
N LEU A 32 25.45 -7.98 12.71
CA LEU A 32 26.05 -8.39 11.43
C LEU A 32 27.52 -7.97 11.33
N VAL A 33 28.36 -8.89 10.84
CA VAL A 33 29.78 -8.66 10.57
C VAL A 33 30.05 -8.92 9.11
N ARG A 34 30.57 -7.91 8.39
CA ARG A 34 31.07 -8.05 7.03
C ARG A 34 32.59 -8.16 7.05
N VAL A 35 33.11 -9.24 6.47
CA VAL A 35 34.55 -9.48 6.24
C VAL A 35 34.84 -9.19 4.78
N GLU A 36 35.68 -8.18 4.50
CA GLU A 36 36.07 -7.78 3.14
C GLU A 36 37.57 -8.05 2.95
N LEU A 37 37.99 -8.60 1.81
CA LEU A 37 39.41 -8.62 1.44
C LEU A 37 39.85 -7.21 1.01
N VAL A 38 41.00 -6.73 1.48
CA VAL A 38 41.50 -5.38 1.12
C VAL A 38 41.66 -5.22 -0.40
N ASN A 39 42.05 -6.29 -1.09
CA ASN A 39 42.23 -6.31 -2.55
C ASN A 39 41.02 -6.90 -3.30
N GLY A 40 39.89 -7.11 -2.61
CA GLY A 40 38.72 -7.78 -3.16
C GLY A 40 38.90 -9.29 -3.32
N PHE A 41 37.78 -9.97 -3.56
CA PHE A 41 37.74 -11.40 -3.86
C PHE A 41 38.04 -11.64 -5.34
N GLN A 42 38.84 -12.66 -5.62
CA GLN A 42 39.19 -13.09 -6.97
C GLN A 42 38.14 -14.09 -7.48
N PRO A 43 37.56 -13.87 -8.67
CA PRO A 43 36.67 -14.83 -9.31
C PRO A 43 37.31 -16.21 -9.46
N GLY A 44 36.57 -17.27 -9.15
CA GLY A 44 37.03 -18.66 -9.26
C GLY A 44 37.86 -19.15 -8.08
N ALA A 45 38.36 -18.24 -7.25
CA ALA A 45 39.14 -18.61 -6.08
C ALA A 45 38.24 -19.15 -4.96
N ARG A 46 38.80 -20.07 -4.18
CA ARG A 46 38.18 -20.62 -2.98
C ARG A 46 38.86 -20.01 -1.76
N TYR A 47 38.05 -19.58 -0.79
CA TYR A 47 38.50 -18.92 0.42
C TYR A 47 38.05 -19.69 1.66
N HIS A 48 38.93 -19.77 2.65
CA HIS A 48 38.65 -20.31 3.97
C HIS A 48 38.58 -19.15 4.97
N PHE A 49 37.40 -18.95 5.55
CA PHE A 49 37.17 -18.00 6.64
C PHE A 49 37.23 -18.76 7.95
N ARG A 50 38.03 -18.26 8.88
CA ARG A 50 38.13 -18.78 10.24
C ARG A 50 37.88 -17.66 11.22
N TYR A 51 36.92 -17.87 12.12
CA TYR A 51 36.79 -17.08 13.33
C TYR A 51 37.81 -17.59 14.34
N LEU A 52 38.66 -16.69 14.83
CA LEU A 52 39.63 -16.95 15.87
C LEU A 52 39.00 -16.51 17.18
N PRO A 53 38.48 -17.45 18.00
CA PRO A 53 37.71 -17.12 19.18
C PRO A 53 38.61 -16.35 20.15
N ALA A 54 38.33 -15.05 20.31
CA ALA A 54 39.03 -14.25 21.30
C ALA A 54 38.06 -13.81 22.41
N HIS A 55 36.89 -13.24 22.10
CA HIS A 55 36.00 -12.71 23.14
C HIS A 55 34.53 -12.70 22.68
N GLY A 56 33.63 -13.35 23.44
CA GLY A 56 32.16 -13.27 23.29
C GLY A 56 31.47 -14.57 22.88
N VAL A 57 30.13 -14.58 22.95
CA VAL A 57 29.27 -15.68 22.47
C VAL A 57 29.11 -15.54 20.95
N TRP A 58 29.95 -16.22 20.16
CA TRP A 58 29.80 -16.34 18.72
C TRP A 58 28.78 -17.44 18.40
N GLN A 59 27.74 -17.13 17.62
CA GLN A 59 26.65 -18.07 17.29
C GLN A 59 26.68 -18.57 15.84
N HIS A 60 27.71 -18.20 15.07
CA HIS A 60 27.85 -18.57 13.67
C HIS A 60 28.95 -19.63 13.51
N PRO A 61 29.09 -20.25 12.31
CA PRO A 61 30.19 -21.20 12.09
C PRO A 61 31.55 -20.55 12.33
N ASP A 62 32.43 -21.24 13.06
CA ASP A 62 33.82 -20.81 13.27
C ASP A 62 34.68 -20.99 12.01
N HIS A 63 34.19 -21.80 11.07
CA HIS A 63 34.84 -22.05 9.79
C HIS A 63 33.81 -22.05 8.67
N LEU A 64 34.12 -21.32 7.60
CA LEU A 64 33.33 -21.28 6.38
C LEU A 64 34.26 -21.36 5.18
N THR A 65 33.90 -22.16 4.19
CA THR A 65 34.59 -22.18 2.89
C THR A 65 33.66 -21.63 1.84
N VAL A 66 34.11 -20.62 1.10
CA VAL A 66 33.36 -19.96 0.04
C VAL A 66 34.14 -20.10 -1.26
N ALA A 67 33.47 -20.44 -2.36
CA ALA A 67 34.06 -20.36 -3.69
C ALA A 67 33.39 -19.22 -4.45
N ILE A 68 34.19 -18.35 -5.06
CA ILE A 68 33.67 -17.25 -5.88
C ILE A 68 33.41 -17.79 -7.27
N ASP A 69 32.18 -17.67 -7.78
CA ASP A 69 31.83 -18.23 -9.08
C ASP A 69 32.39 -17.37 -10.23
N ASN A 70 33.40 -17.89 -10.94
CA ASN A 70 33.95 -17.24 -12.14
C ASN A 70 33.06 -17.43 -13.38
N GLY A 71 32.21 -18.46 -13.39
CA GLY A 71 31.38 -18.82 -14.54
C GLY A 71 30.40 -17.73 -14.93
N VAL A 72 30.05 -16.85 -13.99
CA VAL A 72 29.05 -15.80 -14.18
C VAL A 72 29.58 -14.37 -14.00
N VAL A 73 30.86 -14.20 -13.66
CA VAL A 73 31.46 -12.87 -13.41
C VAL A 73 31.34 -11.92 -14.59
N HIS A 74 31.45 -12.42 -15.81
CA HIS A 74 31.31 -11.60 -17.01
C HIS A 74 29.88 -11.07 -17.21
N THR A 75 28.87 -11.67 -16.57
CA THR A 75 27.48 -11.22 -16.60
C THR A 75 27.11 -10.30 -15.43
N ALA A 76 28.02 -10.14 -14.46
CA ALA A 76 27.82 -9.24 -13.32
C ALA A 76 27.75 -7.79 -13.82
N GLY A 77 26.69 -7.08 -13.45
CA GLY A 77 26.43 -5.71 -13.92
C GLY A 77 25.45 -5.58 -15.10
N GLU A 78 25.07 -6.68 -15.76
CA GLU A 78 24.19 -6.63 -16.95
C GLU A 78 22.68 -6.53 -16.63
N TYR A 79 22.32 -6.34 -15.36
CA TYR A 79 20.93 -6.28 -14.95
C TYR A 79 20.29 -4.92 -15.27
N ALA A 80 18.99 -4.92 -15.49
CA ALA A 80 18.23 -3.72 -15.83
C ALA A 80 16.95 -3.62 -15.00
N ILE A 81 16.47 -2.40 -14.74
CA ILE A 81 15.11 -2.22 -14.24
C ILE A 81 14.15 -2.37 -15.41
N LYS A 82 13.21 -3.31 -15.28
CA LYS A 82 12.05 -3.46 -16.17
C LYS A 82 10.83 -2.89 -15.47
N LEU A 83 10.34 -1.77 -15.99
CA LEU A 83 9.11 -1.17 -15.50
C LEU A 83 7.91 -2.03 -15.93
N ALA A 84 6.89 -2.11 -15.07
CA ALA A 84 5.57 -2.51 -15.52
C ALA A 84 5.10 -1.52 -16.61
N PRO A 85 4.28 -1.97 -17.58
CA PRO A 85 3.92 -1.15 -18.75
C PRO A 85 3.32 0.22 -18.42
N ARG A 86 2.66 0.35 -17.26
CA ARG A 86 2.06 1.60 -16.80
C ARG A 86 1.97 1.65 -15.27
N PRO A 87 1.94 2.86 -14.66
CA PRO A 87 1.54 3.03 -13.28
C PRO A 87 0.07 2.61 -13.08
N ILE A 88 -0.27 2.22 -11.86
CA ILE A 88 -1.64 1.86 -11.46
C ILE A 88 -2.06 2.62 -10.20
N TYR A 89 -3.36 2.89 -10.07
CA TYR A 89 -3.95 3.33 -8.80
C TYR A 89 -4.30 2.10 -7.95
N LYS A 90 -3.77 2.03 -6.73
CA LYS A 90 -4.13 1.01 -5.73
C LYS A 90 -3.95 1.56 -4.32
N VAL A 91 -4.62 0.94 -3.34
CA VAL A 91 -4.30 1.19 -1.92
C VAL A 91 -2.94 0.61 -1.64
N SER A 92 -2.09 1.41 -1.01
CA SER A 92 -0.74 1.04 -0.63
C SER A 92 -0.43 1.58 0.77
N SER A 93 0.40 0.86 1.50
CA SER A 93 1.03 1.38 2.70
C SER A 93 1.94 2.57 2.35
N VAL A 94 1.67 3.74 2.95
CA VAL A 94 2.47 4.96 2.84
C VAL A 94 2.98 5.38 4.23
N PRO A 95 4.22 5.91 4.34
CA PRO A 95 4.72 6.41 5.61
C PRO A 95 3.89 7.60 6.09
N THR A 96 3.56 7.62 7.38
CA THR A 96 2.94 8.79 8.00
C THR A 96 3.98 9.91 8.16
N SER A 97 3.51 11.12 8.48
CA SER A 97 4.37 12.32 8.64
C SER A 97 5.49 12.17 9.69
N SER A 98 5.40 11.20 10.61
CA SER A 98 6.44 10.85 11.59
C SER A 98 7.47 9.84 11.09
N GLY A 99 7.28 9.22 9.91
CA GLY A 99 8.23 8.30 9.28
C GLY A 99 8.40 6.94 9.96
N SER A 100 7.88 6.75 11.17
CA SER A 100 7.95 5.50 11.94
C SER A 100 6.70 4.63 11.80
N CYS A 101 5.59 5.19 11.36
CA CYS A 101 4.34 4.47 11.15
C CYS A 101 3.98 4.47 9.66
N PHE A 102 3.20 3.48 9.26
CA PHE A 102 2.63 3.40 7.92
C PHE A 102 1.12 3.30 8.01
N GLU A 103 0.44 3.91 7.06
CA GLU A 103 -1.02 3.81 6.94
C GLU A 103 -1.42 3.42 5.51
N PRO A 104 -2.50 2.63 5.34
CA PRO A 104 -3.09 2.40 4.04
C PRO A 104 -3.60 3.72 3.44
N SER A 105 -3.18 4.05 2.23
CA SER A 105 -3.63 5.25 1.53
C SER A 105 -3.72 5.00 0.02
N PRO A 106 -4.58 5.73 -0.72
CA PRO A 106 -4.60 5.67 -2.16
C PRO A 106 -3.28 6.21 -2.73
N ALA A 107 -2.65 5.38 -3.55
CA ALA A 107 -1.39 5.73 -4.17
C ALA A 107 -1.39 5.38 -5.66
N VAL A 108 -0.64 6.18 -6.39
CA VAL A 108 -0.11 5.79 -7.68
C VAL A 108 1.09 4.91 -7.44
N VAL A 109 1.10 3.74 -8.07
CA VAL A 109 2.17 2.76 -7.92
C VAL A 109 2.73 2.41 -9.30
N GLN A 110 4.01 2.70 -9.50
CA GLN A 110 4.77 2.15 -10.62
C GLN A 110 5.50 0.90 -10.13
N GLU A 111 5.01 -0.25 -10.56
CA GLU A 111 5.67 -1.53 -10.32
C GLU A 111 6.88 -1.68 -11.24
N PHE A 112 7.88 -2.39 -10.78
CA PHE A 112 9.06 -2.75 -11.56
C PHE A 112 9.68 -4.05 -11.04
N THR A 113 10.43 -4.70 -11.91
CA THR A 113 11.24 -5.88 -11.60
C THR A 113 12.66 -5.64 -12.09
N TYR A 114 13.61 -6.42 -11.58
CA TYR A 114 14.94 -6.47 -12.18
C TYR A 114 14.98 -7.57 -13.25
N ALA A 115 15.49 -7.23 -14.43
CA ALA A 115 15.92 -8.19 -15.42
C ALA A 115 17.25 -8.77 -14.97
N ILE A 116 17.21 -9.96 -14.38
CA ILE A 116 18.40 -10.68 -13.97
C ILE A 116 18.79 -11.60 -15.13
N PRO A 117 20.04 -11.53 -15.63
CA PRO A 117 20.55 -12.49 -16.61
C PRO A 117 20.32 -13.94 -16.16
N ALA A 118 20.05 -14.84 -17.10
CA ALA A 118 19.73 -16.24 -16.77
C ALA A 118 20.86 -16.93 -15.99
N GLN A 119 22.11 -16.56 -16.29
CA GLN A 119 23.32 -17.03 -15.62
C GLN A 119 23.35 -16.63 -14.14
N LEU A 120 22.74 -15.50 -13.77
CA LEU A 120 22.68 -15.01 -12.40
C LEU A 120 21.38 -15.42 -11.68
N ALA A 121 20.54 -16.26 -12.30
CA ALA A 121 19.24 -16.62 -11.74
C ALA A 121 19.34 -17.29 -10.35
N ASN A 122 20.36 -18.12 -10.14
CA ASN A 122 20.59 -18.81 -8.86
C ASN A 122 21.01 -17.85 -7.73
N TYR A 123 21.51 -16.67 -8.07
CA TYR A 123 21.96 -15.67 -7.10
C TYR A 123 20.86 -14.65 -6.74
N ARG A 124 19.62 -14.88 -7.18
CA ARG A 124 18.51 -13.93 -7.03
C ARG A 124 18.24 -13.57 -5.56
N GLU A 125 18.43 -14.50 -4.65
CA GLU A 125 18.21 -14.31 -3.21
C GLU A 125 19.27 -13.44 -2.51
N PHE A 126 20.45 -13.27 -3.13
CA PHE A 126 21.54 -12.44 -2.62
C PHE A 126 21.56 -11.02 -3.21
N LEU A 127 20.61 -10.71 -4.10
CA LEU A 127 20.44 -9.39 -4.70
C LEU A 127 20.01 -8.36 -3.64
N SER A 128 20.96 -7.53 -3.21
CA SER A 128 20.65 -6.32 -2.44
C SER A 128 20.52 -5.14 -3.38
N TYR A 129 19.39 -4.43 -3.33
CA TYR A 129 19.19 -3.23 -4.15
C TYR A 129 18.93 -1.98 -3.33
N ALA A 130 19.42 -0.86 -3.86
CA ALA A 130 19.15 0.48 -3.36
C ALA A 130 18.80 1.40 -4.52
N VAL A 131 17.81 2.28 -4.33
CA VAL A 131 17.48 3.34 -5.27
C VAL A 131 18.36 4.54 -4.95
N ASP A 132 19.33 4.85 -5.82
CA ASP A 132 20.38 5.84 -5.53
C ASP A 132 20.06 7.26 -6.02
N ASP A 133 19.31 7.40 -7.12
CA ASP A 133 18.94 8.71 -7.67
C ASP A 133 17.43 8.76 -7.93
N PHE A 134 16.74 9.63 -7.18
CA PHE A 134 15.36 10.03 -7.39
C PHE A 134 15.32 11.53 -7.69
N THR A 135 15.47 11.89 -8.95
CA THR A 135 15.30 13.28 -9.38
C THR A 135 13.87 13.48 -9.84
N VAL A 136 13.09 14.24 -9.06
CA VAL A 136 11.80 14.77 -9.54
C VAL A 136 12.11 15.86 -10.55
N LEU A 137 11.80 15.62 -11.82
CA LEU A 137 11.97 16.61 -12.88
C LEU A 137 10.89 17.69 -12.74
N ARG A 138 11.06 18.59 -11.76
CA ARG A 138 10.21 19.78 -11.59
C ARG A 138 10.79 20.95 -12.39
N PRO A 139 9.96 21.81 -13.00
CA PRO A 139 10.25 23.24 -13.05
C PRO A 139 10.08 23.80 -11.61
N LYS A 140 11.09 24.45 -11.01
CA LYS A 140 11.12 25.00 -9.60
C LYS A 140 9.91 25.92 -9.23
N PRO A 141 9.64 26.28 -7.93
CA PRO A 141 9.57 25.54 -6.64
C PRO A 141 8.22 25.81 -5.87
N PRO A 142 7.88 25.15 -4.72
CA PRO A 142 8.45 25.39 -3.38
C PRO A 142 9.00 24.11 -2.74
N LYS A 143 9.68 24.28 -1.58
CA LYS A 143 10.36 23.23 -0.80
C LYS A 143 9.51 21.95 -0.75
N PRO A 144 10.07 20.79 -1.13
CA PRO A 144 9.33 19.53 -1.03
C PRO A 144 8.95 19.29 0.45
N PRO A 145 7.73 18.81 0.75
CA PRO A 145 7.51 18.14 2.02
C PRO A 145 8.59 17.06 2.16
N LYS A 146 9.14 16.88 3.37
CA LYS A 146 10.16 15.88 3.64
C LYS A 146 9.58 14.51 3.25
N PHE A 147 9.98 14.01 2.10
CA PHE A 147 9.58 12.69 1.64
C PHE A 147 10.44 11.67 2.38
N ASN A 148 9.80 10.81 3.18
CA ASN A 148 10.45 9.62 3.71
C ASN A 148 10.23 8.51 2.66
N PHE A 149 11.17 8.33 1.73
CA PHE A 149 11.16 7.16 0.85
C PHE A 149 12.07 6.10 1.45
N ILE A 150 11.50 4.93 1.74
CA ILE A 150 12.28 3.73 1.98
C ILE A 150 12.47 3.06 0.62
N ALA A 151 13.71 3.02 0.14
CA ALA A 151 14.11 1.98 -0.81
C ALA A 151 13.90 0.65 -0.07
N GLY A 152 12.88 -0.10 -0.47
CA GLY A 152 12.51 -1.35 0.19
C GLY A 152 13.73 -2.26 0.25
N TRP A 153 14.17 -2.60 1.47
CA TRP A 153 14.87 -3.85 1.66
C TRP A 153 13.92 -4.98 1.19
N PRO A 154 14.45 -6.08 0.63
CA PRO A 154 13.69 -7.10 -0.10
C PRO A 154 12.79 -7.93 0.82
N TYR A 155 11.70 -7.33 1.28
CA TYR A 155 10.54 -8.00 1.88
C TYR A 155 9.35 -7.15 1.50
N GLU A 156 8.37 -7.67 0.75
CA GLU A 156 7.11 -6.95 0.53
C GLU A 156 6.38 -6.76 1.87
N PRO A 157 5.95 -5.54 2.22
CA PRO A 157 4.85 -5.34 3.14
C PRO A 157 3.91 -4.36 2.44
N GLU A 158 3.31 -4.75 1.31
CA GLU A 158 2.52 -3.78 0.54
C GLU A 158 1.38 -3.20 1.38
N LEU A 159 0.94 -3.93 2.40
CA LEU A 159 -0.09 -3.48 3.33
C LEU A 159 0.09 -4.04 4.79
N TYR A 160 1.27 -4.56 5.19
CA TYR A 160 1.55 -5.29 6.45
C TYR A 160 0.92 -6.70 6.57
N ASP A 161 1.75 -7.72 6.40
CA ASP A 161 1.60 -9.02 7.09
C ASP A 161 2.66 -9.02 8.20
N SER A 162 2.23 -9.21 9.43
CA SER A 162 3.02 -8.93 10.63
C SER A 162 4.18 -9.92 10.81
N GLY A 163 5.40 -9.44 10.63
CA GLY A 163 6.64 -10.13 11.00
C GLY A 163 7.69 -9.15 11.52
N TRP A 164 7.28 -8.18 12.35
CA TRP A 164 8.20 -7.22 12.97
C TRP A 164 8.92 -7.91 14.14
N ALA A 165 9.90 -8.76 13.84
CA ALA A 165 10.86 -9.26 14.81
C ALA A 165 12.25 -8.71 14.43
N PRO A 166 12.86 -7.82 15.24
CA PRO A 166 14.25 -7.43 15.02
C PRO A 166 15.12 -8.66 15.27
N GLY A 167 15.62 -9.27 14.20
CA GLY A 167 16.47 -10.48 14.26
C GLY A 167 16.30 -11.48 13.11
N SER A 168 15.27 -11.34 12.25
CA SER A 168 15.08 -12.24 11.11
C SER A 168 15.92 -11.83 9.89
N ALA A 169 17.24 -11.98 10.00
CA ALA A 169 18.03 -12.21 8.80
C ALA A 169 17.68 -13.62 8.28
N SER A 170 17.30 -13.73 7.01
CA SER A 170 17.14 -14.99 6.26
C SER A 170 15.93 -15.88 6.57
N ARG A 171 14.72 -15.39 6.28
CA ARG A 171 13.67 -16.28 5.74
C ARG A 171 13.15 -15.70 4.43
N VAL A 172 13.84 -16.05 3.34
CA VAL A 172 13.27 -16.00 1.99
C VAL A 172 12.28 -17.15 1.93
N ASP A 173 11.00 -16.83 1.84
CA ASP A 173 9.96 -17.81 1.59
C ASP A 173 10.12 -18.32 0.14
N PRO A 174 10.31 -19.65 -0.09
CA PRO A 174 10.61 -20.20 -1.41
C PRO A 174 9.49 -20.03 -2.45
N GLU A 175 8.26 -19.64 -2.06
CA GLU A 175 7.20 -19.27 -3.02
C GLU A 175 7.36 -17.85 -3.60
N TYR A 176 8.27 -17.01 -3.07
CA TYR A 176 8.35 -15.57 -3.34
C TYR A 176 9.41 -15.16 -4.38
N SER A 177 9.57 -15.95 -5.44
CA SER A 177 10.62 -15.73 -6.46
C SER A 177 10.36 -14.58 -7.45
N ALA A 178 9.24 -13.86 -7.35
CA ALA A 178 8.87 -12.76 -8.25
C ALA A 178 8.53 -11.46 -7.49
N GLN A 179 9.48 -10.92 -6.73
CA GLN A 179 9.28 -9.63 -6.03
C GLN A 179 9.04 -8.50 -7.05
N ARG A 180 7.82 -7.94 -7.07
CA ARG A 180 7.53 -6.69 -7.77
C ARG A 180 7.83 -5.55 -6.81
N ASN A 181 8.93 -4.86 -7.09
CA ASN A 181 9.22 -3.62 -6.40
C ASN A 181 8.31 -2.51 -6.90
N ALA A 182 8.14 -1.47 -6.11
CA ALA A 182 7.19 -0.41 -6.39
C ALA A 182 7.73 0.96 -6.01
N VAL A 183 7.61 1.92 -6.92
CA VAL A 183 7.69 3.36 -6.60
C VAL A 183 6.28 3.85 -6.36
N ARG A 184 6.07 4.54 -5.24
CA ARG A 184 4.74 4.92 -4.74
C ARG A 184 4.66 6.43 -4.58
N ALA A 185 3.54 7.01 -5.00
CA ALA A 185 3.21 8.40 -4.76
C ALA A 185 1.77 8.50 -4.27
N ALA A 186 1.55 9.06 -3.09
CA ALA A 186 0.20 9.35 -2.60
C ALA A 186 -0.58 10.19 -3.63
N CYS A 187 -1.88 9.95 -3.77
CA CYS A 187 -2.73 10.58 -4.78
C CYS A 187 -2.68 12.12 -4.79
N GLY A 188 -2.44 12.77 -3.64
CA GLY A 188 -2.30 14.22 -3.53
C GLY A 188 -0.94 14.79 -3.96
N ASN A 189 0.06 13.94 -4.25
CA ASN A 189 1.39 14.39 -4.60
C ASN A 189 1.52 14.75 -6.09
N ARG A 190 2.21 15.87 -6.36
CA ARG A 190 2.49 16.37 -7.72
C ARG A 190 3.68 15.70 -8.41
N LEU A 191 4.04 14.49 -8.00
CA LEU A 191 5.12 13.74 -8.65
C LEU A 191 4.61 13.27 -10.01
N THR A 192 5.10 13.89 -11.08
CA THR A 192 4.76 13.50 -12.45
C THR A 192 5.86 12.65 -13.02
N ARG A 193 7.10 13.13 -13.05
CA ARG A 193 8.23 12.39 -13.66
C ARG A 193 9.26 11.96 -12.62
N VAL A 194 9.63 10.70 -12.70
CA VAL A 194 10.60 10.03 -11.85
C VAL A 194 11.74 9.53 -12.71
N ARG A 195 12.97 9.82 -12.30
CA ARG A 195 14.18 9.10 -12.72
C ARG A 195 14.59 8.16 -11.59
N MET A 196 14.92 6.92 -11.91
CA MET A 196 15.33 5.90 -10.94
C MET A 196 16.50 5.09 -11.49
N SER A 197 17.45 4.75 -10.63
CA SER A 197 18.48 3.74 -10.88
C SER A 197 18.66 2.85 -9.65
N GLY A 198 19.03 1.59 -9.87
CA GLY A 198 19.31 0.63 -8.81
C GLY A 198 20.80 0.38 -8.65
N MET A 199 21.22 -0.09 -7.49
CA MET A 199 22.51 -0.75 -7.27
C MET A 199 22.31 -2.23 -6.98
N VAL A 200 23.25 -3.08 -7.36
CA VAL A 200 23.23 -4.53 -7.05
C VAL A 200 24.66 -4.98 -6.78
N GLY A 201 24.86 -5.84 -5.79
CA GLY A 201 26.13 -6.54 -5.58
C GLY A 201 25.90 -8.05 -5.43
N PHE A 202 26.91 -8.84 -5.82
CA PHE A 202 26.89 -10.29 -5.76
C PHE A 202 28.13 -10.80 -5.03
N PRO A 203 28.16 -10.79 -3.68
CA PRO A 203 29.38 -11.12 -2.94
C PRO A 203 30.01 -12.48 -3.27
N GLU A 204 29.22 -13.44 -3.76
CA GLU A 204 29.65 -14.78 -4.20
C GLU A 204 30.16 -14.84 -5.64
N VAL A 205 30.02 -13.75 -6.41
CA VAL A 205 30.45 -13.61 -7.81
C VAL A 205 31.59 -12.59 -7.89
N ASP A 206 31.39 -11.40 -7.34
CA ASP A 206 32.42 -10.41 -7.12
C ASP A 206 32.04 -9.44 -5.98
N ASP A 207 33.04 -8.92 -5.27
CA ASP A 207 32.81 -7.97 -4.17
C ASP A 207 32.65 -6.54 -4.67
N LYS A 208 31.78 -6.34 -5.68
CA LYS A 208 31.47 -5.03 -6.25
C LYS A 208 29.99 -4.73 -6.21
N PHE A 209 29.69 -3.43 -6.18
CA PHE A 209 28.35 -2.92 -6.46
C PHE A 209 28.34 -2.34 -7.88
N TYR A 210 27.39 -2.81 -8.65
CA TYR A 210 27.08 -2.30 -9.98
C TYR A 210 25.94 -1.29 -9.89
N ARG A 211 25.72 -0.50 -10.94
CA ARG A 211 24.55 0.37 -11.09
C ARG A 211 23.76 -0.03 -12.32
N THR A 212 22.42 -0.03 -12.23
CA THR A 212 21.57 -0.14 -13.43
C THR A 212 21.69 1.10 -14.29
N ALA A 213 21.38 0.96 -15.58
CA ALA A 213 20.93 2.10 -16.37
C ALA A 213 19.76 2.82 -15.66
N ALA A 214 19.74 4.15 -15.75
CA ALA A 214 18.64 4.93 -15.19
C ALA A 214 17.39 4.76 -16.07
N VAL A 215 16.26 4.46 -15.44
CA VAL A 215 14.94 4.46 -16.07
C VAL A 215 14.21 5.75 -15.74
N GLN A 216 13.40 6.23 -16.67
CA GLN A 216 12.52 7.37 -16.46
C GLN A 216 11.09 6.96 -16.74
N PHE A 217 10.16 7.40 -15.90
CA PHE A 217 8.74 7.16 -16.08
C PHE A 217 7.91 8.31 -15.54
N ASP A 218 6.70 8.42 -16.08
CA ASP A 218 5.72 9.40 -15.64
C ASP A 218 4.61 8.69 -14.86
N MET A 219 4.49 9.02 -13.57
CA MET A 219 3.48 8.49 -12.65
C MET A 219 2.06 8.93 -13.05
N ARG A 220 1.89 9.94 -13.90
CA ARG A 220 0.57 10.39 -14.39
C ARG A 220 0.26 9.95 -15.80
N ALA A 221 1.27 9.53 -16.59
CA ALA A 221 1.03 9.12 -17.95
C ALA A 221 0.20 7.82 -17.97
N ASN A 222 -0.89 7.84 -18.74
CA ASN A 222 -1.69 6.66 -19.07
C ASN A 222 -2.33 5.94 -17.87
N VAL A 223 -2.55 6.64 -16.76
CA VAL A 223 -3.32 6.07 -15.65
C VAL A 223 -4.80 6.34 -15.88
N GLU A 224 -5.55 5.28 -16.18
CA GLU A 224 -7.00 5.36 -16.39
C GLU A 224 -7.72 5.56 -15.05
N GLY A 225 -8.55 6.59 -14.94
CA GLY A 225 -9.44 6.83 -13.80
C GLY A 225 -8.94 7.89 -12.80
N GLY A 226 -9.74 8.12 -11.76
CA GLY A 226 -9.40 9.04 -10.68
C GLY A 226 -8.56 8.37 -9.58
N CYS A 227 -7.74 9.16 -8.89
CA CYS A 227 -6.97 8.75 -7.72
C CYS A 227 -7.83 8.84 -6.44
N GLY A 228 -8.99 8.17 -6.44
CA GLY A 228 -9.95 8.15 -5.33
C GLY A 228 -9.76 6.94 -4.41
N GLU A 229 -10.17 7.08 -3.15
CA GLU A 229 -10.06 6.01 -2.14
C GLU A 229 -10.82 4.75 -2.55
N LEU A 230 -12.06 4.91 -2.99
CA LEU A 230 -12.92 3.81 -3.41
C LEU A 230 -12.29 3.08 -4.61
N GLU A 231 -11.95 3.81 -5.67
CA GLU A 231 -11.39 3.22 -6.88
C GLU A 231 -10.05 2.51 -6.62
N ALA A 232 -9.21 3.08 -5.76
CA ALA A 232 -7.96 2.47 -5.34
C ALA A 232 -8.21 1.16 -4.58
N LEU A 233 -9.19 1.14 -3.66
CA LEU A 233 -9.53 -0.04 -2.86
C LEU A 233 -10.10 -1.15 -3.75
N LEU A 234 -11.06 -0.82 -4.62
CA LEU A 234 -11.62 -1.76 -5.58
C LEU A 234 -10.55 -2.35 -6.51
N ARG A 235 -9.60 -1.53 -6.97
CA ARG A 235 -8.47 -2.02 -7.79
C ARG A 235 -7.55 -2.96 -7.01
N THR A 236 -7.26 -2.67 -5.74
CA THR A 236 -6.48 -3.58 -4.90
C THR A 236 -7.19 -4.93 -4.75
N MET A 237 -8.50 -4.92 -4.53
CA MET A 237 -9.32 -6.14 -4.36
C MET A 237 -9.53 -6.93 -5.67
N ARG A 238 -9.33 -6.33 -6.84
CA ARG A 238 -9.35 -7.10 -8.11
C ARG A 238 -8.18 -8.07 -8.23
N ASN A 239 -7.06 -7.77 -7.58
CA ASN A 239 -5.81 -8.54 -7.71
C ASN A 239 -5.50 -9.38 -6.45
N ARG A 240 -6.33 -9.31 -5.41
CA ARG A 240 -6.14 -10.00 -4.13
C ARG A 240 -7.50 -10.39 -3.53
N PRO A 241 -7.58 -11.47 -2.73
CA PRO A 241 -8.82 -11.81 -2.03
C PRO A 241 -9.38 -10.60 -1.25
N PRO A 242 -10.65 -10.19 -1.46
CA PRO A 242 -11.21 -8.98 -0.85
C PRO A 242 -11.06 -8.95 0.66
N GLU A 243 -11.38 -10.05 1.34
CA GLU A 243 -11.28 -10.12 2.81
C GLU A 243 -9.84 -9.89 3.32
N ARG A 244 -8.83 -10.39 2.61
CA ARG A 244 -7.42 -10.11 2.96
C ARG A 244 -7.11 -8.62 2.86
N VAL A 245 -7.59 -7.95 1.80
CA VAL A 245 -7.39 -6.51 1.61
C VAL A 245 -8.14 -5.72 2.68
N LEU A 246 -9.40 -6.06 2.96
CA LEU A 246 -10.24 -5.37 3.94
C LEU A 246 -9.69 -5.55 5.36
N ARG A 247 -9.22 -6.75 5.73
CA ARG A 247 -8.51 -6.97 6.99
C ARG A 247 -7.34 -6.02 7.19
N GLN A 248 -6.67 -5.72 6.10
CA GLN A 248 -5.43 -4.99 6.11
C GLN A 248 -5.64 -3.47 6.08
N VAL A 249 -6.67 -3.02 5.38
CA VAL A 249 -7.04 -1.60 5.25
C VAL A 249 -7.97 -1.16 6.39
N CYS A 250 -8.95 -1.98 6.74
CA CYS A 250 -10.01 -1.69 7.72
C CYS A 250 -9.73 -2.28 9.11
N GLY A 251 -8.79 -3.22 9.26
CA GLY A 251 -8.67 -4.04 10.47
C GLY A 251 -8.41 -3.25 11.75
N THR A 252 -7.74 -2.10 11.68
CA THR A 252 -7.51 -1.26 12.86
C THR A 252 -8.82 -0.74 13.48
N VAL A 253 -9.84 -0.46 12.67
CA VAL A 253 -11.14 0.06 13.15
C VAL A 253 -12.17 -1.05 13.36
N LEU A 254 -12.11 -2.15 12.61
CA LEU A 254 -13.01 -3.30 12.77
C LEU A 254 -12.60 -4.26 13.90
N GLY A 255 -11.46 -4.01 14.56
CA GLY A 255 -11.01 -4.73 15.75
C GLY A 255 -9.82 -5.65 15.50
N SER A 256 -9.04 -5.89 16.57
CA SER A 256 -7.83 -6.73 16.52
C SER A 256 -8.09 -8.14 16.05
N ASP A 257 -9.21 -8.75 16.45
CA ASP A 257 -9.52 -10.13 16.11
C ASP A 257 -9.75 -10.28 14.61
N PHE A 258 -10.44 -9.32 13.98
CA PHE A 258 -10.55 -9.29 12.53
C PHE A 258 -9.19 -9.03 11.90
N LYS A 259 -8.43 -8.02 12.38
CA LYS A 259 -7.11 -7.64 11.87
C LYS A 259 -6.10 -8.81 11.83
N TYR A 260 -6.07 -9.62 12.87
CA TYR A 260 -5.13 -10.75 13.00
C TYR A 260 -5.72 -12.09 12.53
N GLY A 261 -6.95 -12.08 12.02
CA GLY A 261 -7.59 -13.26 11.46
C GLY A 261 -8.13 -14.27 12.47
N GLY A 262 -8.35 -13.84 13.72
CA GLY A 262 -9.10 -14.61 14.69
C GLY A 262 -10.58 -14.75 14.35
N ILE A 263 -11.14 -13.80 13.58
CA ILE A 263 -12.52 -13.84 13.08
C ILE A 263 -12.62 -13.45 11.60
N GLY A 264 -13.69 -13.90 10.93
CA GLY A 264 -14.03 -13.48 9.57
C GLY A 264 -14.77 -12.15 9.54
N LEU A 265 -14.95 -11.57 8.35
CA LEU A 265 -15.73 -10.34 8.18
C LEU A 265 -17.18 -10.49 8.65
N ALA A 266 -17.76 -11.68 8.46
CA ALA A 266 -19.13 -12.01 8.87
C ALA A 266 -19.33 -12.02 10.40
N ASP A 267 -18.25 -12.20 11.15
CA ASP A 267 -18.29 -12.31 12.62
C ASP A 267 -18.03 -10.96 13.30
N VAL A 268 -17.82 -9.88 12.53
CA VAL A 268 -17.66 -8.54 13.08
C VAL A 268 -19.01 -8.04 13.61
N GLY A 269 -19.10 -7.83 14.92
CA GLY A 269 -20.33 -7.42 15.60
C GLY A 269 -20.80 -6.01 15.23
N MET A 270 -22.12 -5.79 15.36
CA MET A 270 -22.74 -4.49 15.04
C MET A 270 -22.17 -3.31 15.83
N VAL A 271 -21.75 -3.53 17.08
CA VAL A 271 -21.13 -2.49 17.91
C VAL A 271 -19.78 -2.05 17.31
N GLN A 272 -19.00 -2.98 16.80
CA GLN A 272 -17.73 -2.68 16.13
C GLN A 272 -17.98 -1.92 14.82
N TRP A 273 -19.02 -2.28 14.06
CA TRP A 273 -19.39 -1.55 12.85
C TRP A 273 -19.81 -0.10 13.11
N THR A 274 -20.66 0.15 14.11
CA THR A 274 -21.08 1.51 14.45
C THR A 274 -19.89 2.34 14.96
N LEU A 275 -19.01 1.76 15.79
CA LEU A 275 -17.78 2.40 16.21
C LEU A 275 -16.86 2.72 15.02
N ALA A 276 -16.63 1.76 14.13
CA ALA A 276 -15.75 1.94 12.97
C ALA A 276 -16.25 3.05 12.03
N LEU A 277 -17.56 3.10 11.77
CA LEU A 277 -18.16 4.16 10.94
C LEU A 277 -18.15 5.53 11.61
N SER A 278 -18.23 5.59 12.94
CA SER A 278 -18.08 6.83 13.70
C SER A 278 -16.62 7.34 13.74
N PHE A 279 -15.65 6.47 13.44
CA PHE A 279 -14.23 6.77 13.52
C PHE A 279 -13.71 7.33 12.19
N LEU A 280 -13.55 8.66 12.13
CA LEU A 280 -13.28 9.40 10.90
C LEU A 280 -11.77 9.65 10.68
N TYR A 281 -10.99 8.57 10.52
CA TYR A 281 -9.60 8.62 10.04
C TYR A 281 -9.50 8.39 8.52
N GLN A 282 -8.36 8.75 7.92
CA GLN A 282 -8.11 8.60 6.48
C GLN A 282 -8.43 7.17 6.00
N MET A 283 -9.13 7.04 4.87
CA MET A 283 -9.73 5.81 4.33
C MET A 283 -10.83 5.11 5.16
N SER A 284 -11.02 5.42 6.45
CA SER A 284 -11.91 4.65 7.35
C SER A 284 -13.37 4.54 6.86
N PRO A 285 -14.07 5.63 6.49
CA PRO A 285 -15.46 5.50 6.06
C PRO A 285 -15.58 4.71 4.75
N THR A 286 -14.73 5.02 3.77
CA THR A 286 -14.69 4.33 2.48
C THR A 286 -14.46 2.83 2.67
N CYS A 287 -13.46 2.45 3.46
CA CYS A 287 -13.08 1.06 3.64
C CYS A 287 -14.13 0.26 4.42
N ASN A 288 -14.75 0.85 5.45
CA ASN A 288 -15.80 0.22 6.24
C ASN A 288 -17.09 0.03 5.41
N ILE A 289 -17.49 1.04 4.63
CA ILE A 289 -18.68 0.93 3.77
C ILE A 289 -18.47 -0.13 2.67
N VAL A 290 -17.28 -0.19 2.08
CA VAL A 290 -16.94 -1.23 1.10
C VAL A 290 -16.92 -2.62 1.74
N ALA A 291 -16.45 -2.74 2.98
CA ALA A 291 -16.49 -3.99 3.71
C ALA A 291 -17.94 -4.44 4.00
N LEU A 292 -18.84 -3.52 4.39
CA LEU A 292 -20.28 -3.80 4.49
C LEU A 292 -20.87 -4.25 3.15
N ALA A 293 -20.47 -3.63 2.03
CA ALA A 293 -20.92 -4.03 0.70
C ALA A 293 -20.53 -5.48 0.40
N HIS A 294 -19.30 -5.87 0.70
CA HIS A 294 -18.85 -7.26 0.53
C HIS A 294 -19.59 -8.25 1.43
N LEU A 295 -19.87 -7.87 2.68
CA LEU A 295 -20.65 -8.69 3.60
C LEU A 295 -22.08 -8.93 3.08
N TRP A 296 -22.76 -7.86 2.64
CA TRP A 296 -24.16 -7.91 2.27
C TRP A 296 -24.43 -8.28 0.81
N GLN A 297 -23.43 -8.22 -0.08
CA GLN A 297 -23.50 -8.73 -1.46
C GLN A 297 -23.91 -10.20 -1.49
N ALA A 298 -23.40 -11.01 -0.56
CA ALA A 298 -23.73 -12.42 -0.41
C ALA A 298 -25.06 -12.65 0.35
N GLU A 299 -25.81 -11.58 0.64
CA GLU A 299 -26.96 -11.53 1.57
C GLU A 299 -26.67 -12.08 2.97
N GLN A 300 -25.40 -12.24 3.32
CA GLN A 300 -24.97 -12.67 4.65
C GLN A 300 -25.12 -11.50 5.62
N ASN A 301 -25.75 -11.74 6.77
CA ASN A 301 -25.81 -10.80 7.88
C ASN A 301 -26.36 -9.40 7.51
N VAL A 302 -27.37 -9.35 6.63
CA VAL A 302 -28.13 -8.12 6.38
C VAL A 302 -28.83 -7.73 7.69
N PRO A 303 -28.55 -6.55 8.28
CA PRO A 303 -29.09 -6.19 9.58
C PRO A 303 -30.59 -5.88 9.50
N ASP A 304 -31.25 -5.95 10.64
CA ASP A 304 -32.61 -5.45 10.78
C ASP A 304 -32.69 -3.91 10.68
N ALA A 305 -33.91 -3.38 10.67
CA ALA A 305 -34.14 -1.95 10.50
C ALA A 305 -33.55 -1.09 11.63
N GLU A 306 -33.47 -1.58 12.86
CA GLU A 306 -32.92 -0.83 14.00
C GLU A 306 -31.39 -0.76 13.91
N ALA A 307 -30.76 -1.87 13.56
CA ALA A 307 -29.33 -1.92 13.28
C ALA A 307 -28.93 -1.02 12.10
N LEU A 308 -29.75 -0.96 11.04
CA LEU A 308 -29.55 -0.04 9.92
C LEU A 308 -29.68 1.44 10.31
N LYS A 309 -30.63 1.78 11.18
CA LYS A 309 -30.74 3.14 11.75
C LYS A 309 -29.50 3.50 12.59
N ALA A 310 -28.97 2.55 13.36
CA ALA A 310 -27.76 2.77 14.15
C ALA A 310 -26.53 3.02 13.27
N LEU A 311 -26.39 2.30 12.15
CA LEU A 311 -25.34 2.57 11.16
C LEU A 311 -25.51 3.93 10.49
N ALA A 312 -26.74 4.31 10.13
CA ALA A 312 -27.02 5.64 9.58
C ALA A 312 -26.64 6.75 10.57
N ALA A 313 -26.98 6.58 11.86
CA ALA A 313 -26.59 7.51 12.91
C ALA A 313 -25.07 7.58 13.10
N ALA A 314 -24.35 6.47 12.94
CA ALA A 314 -22.89 6.45 13.00
C ALA A 314 -22.22 7.14 11.80
N LEU A 315 -22.87 7.17 10.64
CA LEU A 315 -22.41 7.86 9.44
C LEU A 315 -22.71 9.37 9.45
N GLN A 316 -23.75 9.79 10.19
CA GLN A 316 -24.19 11.18 10.26
C GLN A 316 -23.05 12.19 10.57
N PRO A 317 -22.11 11.93 11.51
CA PRO A 317 -21.00 12.85 11.77
C PRO A 317 -20.06 13.07 10.58
N ALA A 318 -19.97 12.12 9.65
CA ALA A 318 -19.19 12.30 8.42
C ALA A 318 -19.82 13.34 7.50
N PHE A 319 -21.15 13.47 7.54
CA PHE A 319 -21.96 14.41 6.76
C PHE A 319 -22.16 15.78 7.43
N GLU A 320 -22.09 15.85 8.75
CA GLU A 320 -22.25 17.11 9.50
C GLU A 320 -20.96 17.94 9.58
N ARG A 321 -19.80 17.33 9.34
CA ARG A 321 -18.51 18.05 9.37
C ARG A 321 -18.36 18.96 8.15
N ALA A 322 -17.72 20.11 8.38
CA ALA A 322 -17.37 21.07 7.33
C ALA A 322 -16.28 20.59 6.33
N ASP A 323 -15.87 19.31 6.37
CA ASP A 323 -14.89 18.74 5.43
C ASP A 323 -15.60 18.20 4.18
N PRO A 324 -15.55 18.91 3.03
CA PRO A 324 -16.24 18.46 1.83
C PRO A 324 -15.61 17.21 1.21
N ALA A 325 -14.32 16.93 1.47
CA ALA A 325 -13.65 15.76 0.93
C ALA A 325 -14.17 14.48 1.60
N LEU A 326 -14.31 14.50 2.93
CA LEU A 326 -14.83 13.37 3.70
C LEU A 326 -16.29 13.05 3.36
N ARG A 327 -17.12 14.10 3.22
CA ARG A 327 -18.53 13.96 2.80
C ARG A 327 -18.65 13.29 1.44
N ASN A 328 -17.89 13.80 0.48
CA ASN A 328 -17.86 13.27 -0.87
C ASN A 328 -17.35 11.81 -0.93
N GLN A 329 -16.30 11.47 -0.17
CA GLN A 329 -15.81 10.09 -0.06
C GLN A 329 -16.90 9.15 0.50
N THR A 330 -17.58 9.57 1.56
CA THR A 330 -18.65 8.81 2.21
C THR A 330 -19.83 8.60 1.26
N ALA A 331 -20.25 9.65 0.53
CA ALA A 331 -21.31 9.57 -0.47
C ALA A 331 -20.95 8.59 -1.59
N HIS A 332 -19.75 8.67 -2.18
CA HIS A 332 -19.32 7.74 -3.22
C HIS A 332 -19.29 6.28 -2.73
N ALA A 333 -18.80 6.05 -1.50
CA ALA A 333 -18.78 4.72 -0.90
C ALA A 333 -20.21 4.18 -0.65
N LEU A 334 -21.14 5.03 -0.21
CA LEU A 334 -22.56 4.66 -0.07
C LEU A 334 -23.20 4.34 -1.41
N ALA A 335 -22.87 5.10 -2.47
CA ALA A 335 -23.38 4.84 -3.81
C ALA A 335 -22.90 3.47 -4.32
N TYR A 336 -21.62 3.14 -4.06
CA TYR A 336 -21.08 1.81 -4.30
C TYR A 336 -21.82 0.73 -3.51
N LEU A 337 -21.94 0.87 -2.19
CA LEU A 337 -22.68 -0.08 -1.34
C LEU A 337 -24.06 -0.38 -1.91
N ALA A 338 -24.86 0.65 -2.16
CA ALA A 338 -26.21 0.47 -2.64
C ALA A 338 -26.25 -0.16 -4.04
N ALA A 339 -25.31 0.17 -4.94
CA ALA A 339 -25.22 -0.42 -6.27
C ALA A 339 -24.86 -1.92 -6.24
N GLU A 340 -24.03 -2.32 -5.29
CA GLU A 340 -23.56 -3.69 -5.14
C GLU A 340 -24.57 -4.62 -4.43
N LEU A 341 -25.54 -4.07 -3.70
CA LEU A 341 -26.58 -4.88 -3.08
C LEU A 341 -27.51 -5.52 -4.13
N PRO A 342 -27.88 -6.81 -3.97
CA PRO A 342 -29.00 -7.42 -4.71
C PRO A 342 -30.26 -6.58 -4.58
N GLU A 343 -31.13 -6.57 -5.59
CA GLU A 343 -32.30 -5.68 -5.62
C GLU A 343 -33.24 -5.87 -4.41
N SER A 344 -33.47 -7.12 -4.00
CA SER A 344 -34.21 -7.51 -2.79
C SER A 344 -33.65 -6.84 -1.53
N SER A 345 -32.34 -6.90 -1.36
CA SER A 345 -31.63 -6.36 -0.20
C SER A 345 -31.51 -4.85 -0.28
N ARG A 346 -31.29 -4.27 -1.46
CA ARG A 346 -31.28 -2.82 -1.68
C ARG A 346 -32.60 -2.16 -1.28
N ARG A 347 -33.75 -2.74 -1.66
CA ARG A 347 -35.07 -2.20 -1.29
C ARG A 347 -35.32 -2.22 0.23
N ARG A 348 -34.70 -3.16 0.95
CA ARG A 348 -34.81 -3.26 2.42
C ARG A 348 -33.80 -2.37 3.14
N VAL A 349 -32.56 -2.29 2.63
CA VAL A 349 -31.42 -1.66 3.30
C VAL A 349 -31.30 -0.17 2.99
N ALA A 350 -31.46 0.20 1.71
CA ALA A 350 -31.17 1.57 1.29
C ALA A 350 -32.10 2.62 1.93
N PRO A 351 -33.43 2.42 2.03
CA PRO A 351 -34.30 3.42 2.65
C PRO A 351 -33.94 3.73 4.12
N PRO A 352 -33.85 2.75 5.06
CA PRO A 352 -33.54 3.06 6.46
C PRO A 352 -32.11 3.58 6.65
N LEU A 353 -31.16 3.21 5.78
CA LEU A 353 -29.77 3.70 5.85
C LEU A 353 -29.63 5.13 5.32
N LEU A 354 -30.30 5.45 4.20
CA LEU A 354 -30.11 6.71 3.48
C LEU A 354 -31.10 7.80 3.88
N THR A 355 -32.32 7.45 4.34
CA THR A 355 -33.33 8.46 4.76
C THR A 355 -32.77 9.46 5.77
N PRO A 356 -32.04 9.06 6.82
CA PRO A 356 -31.46 10.00 7.78
C PRO A 356 -30.43 10.96 7.14
N LEU A 357 -29.78 10.53 6.05
CA LEU A 357 -28.72 11.26 5.36
C LEU A 357 -29.22 12.16 4.22
N ILE A 358 -30.50 12.05 3.80
CA ILE A 358 -31.06 12.76 2.64
C ILE A 358 -30.83 14.28 2.72
N GLY A 359 -30.97 14.87 3.91
CA GLY A 359 -30.75 16.31 4.09
C GLY A 359 -29.34 16.75 3.67
N ALA A 360 -28.32 16.02 4.14
CA ALA A 360 -26.93 16.29 3.81
C ALA A 360 -26.60 15.99 2.35
N LEU A 361 -27.17 14.92 1.77
CA LEU A 361 -27.01 14.61 0.34
C LEU A 361 -27.57 15.70 -0.56
N ILE A 362 -28.69 16.33 -0.17
CA ILE A 362 -29.27 17.47 -0.88
C ILE A 362 -28.40 18.72 -0.73
N GLU A 363 -27.84 18.98 0.45
CA GLU A 363 -26.88 20.07 0.66
C GLU A 363 -25.66 19.95 -0.25
N ASP A 364 -25.09 18.75 -0.38
CA ASP A 364 -23.97 18.52 -1.29
C ASP A 364 -24.38 18.69 -2.77
N LEU A 365 -25.61 18.27 -3.12
CA LEU A 365 -26.17 18.47 -4.47
C LEU A 365 -26.42 19.96 -4.79
N GLU A 366 -26.78 20.77 -3.80
CA GLU A 366 -26.97 22.22 -3.91
C GLU A 366 -25.67 23.01 -3.99
N SER A 367 -24.53 22.41 -3.66
CA SER A 367 -23.25 23.09 -3.66
C SER A 367 -22.94 23.70 -5.04
N SER A 368 -22.09 24.74 -5.05
CA SER A 368 -21.74 25.44 -6.30
C SER A 368 -21.06 24.54 -7.34
N HIS A 369 -20.40 23.48 -6.88
CA HIS A 369 -19.68 22.50 -7.69
C HIS A 369 -19.91 21.10 -7.10
N PRO A 370 -21.11 20.52 -7.28
CA PRO A 370 -21.43 19.22 -6.73
C PRO A 370 -20.54 18.19 -7.41
N ASN A 371 -19.84 17.38 -6.61
CA ASN A 371 -19.04 16.29 -7.14
C ASN A 371 -19.97 15.09 -7.40
N ARG A 372 -19.88 14.51 -8.61
CA ARG A 372 -20.75 13.40 -9.08
C ARG A 372 -22.24 13.58 -8.73
N PRO A 373 -22.91 14.62 -9.26
CA PRO A 373 -24.32 14.90 -8.97
C PRO A 373 -25.27 13.77 -9.37
N ASP A 374 -24.86 12.88 -10.28
CA ASP A 374 -25.59 11.66 -10.65
C ASP A 374 -25.60 10.61 -9.53
N GLU A 375 -24.48 10.40 -8.84
CA GLU A 375 -24.39 9.48 -7.69
C GLU A 375 -25.22 9.99 -6.51
N LEU A 376 -25.14 11.30 -6.22
CA LEU A 376 -25.96 11.94 -5.18
C LEU A 376 -27.45 11.80 -5.47
N ALA A 377 -27.89 12.03 -6.71
CA ALA A 377 -29.28 11.87 -7.09
C ALA A 377 -29.76 10.41 -6.96
N ARG A 378 -28.94 9.42 -7.31
CA ARG A 378 -29.27 8.00 -7.11
C ARG A 378 -29.44 7.65 -5.64
N LEU A 379 -28.54 8.11 -4.78
CA LEU A 379 -28.64 7.90 -3.34
C LEU A 379 -29.92 8.48 -2.76
N ILE A 380 -30.26 9.73 -3.12
CA ILE A 380 -31.48 10.37 -2.66
C ILE A 380 -32.72 9.60 -3.14
N LEU A 381 -32.73 9.11 -4.39
CA LEU A 381 -33.81 8.25 -4.90
C LEU A 381 -33.95 6.93 -4.11
N TRP A 382 -32.84 6.29 -3.79
CA TRP A 382 -32.85 5.04 -3.00
C TRP A 382 -33.21 5.25 -1.53
N GLY A 383 -33.00 6.45 -1.00
CA GLY A 383 -33.52 6.85 0.31
C GLY A 383 -35.05 6.90 0.37
N GLY A 384 -35.72 7.03 -0.78
CA GLY A 384 -37.18 6.98 -0.86
C GLY A 384 -37.82 8.36 -0.77
N ALA A 385 -38.92 8.48 -0.02
CA ALA A 385 -39.75 9.69 -0.02
C ALA A 385 -39.02 10.90 0.59
N LEU A 386 -39.14 12.06 -0.07
CA LEU A 386 -38.62 13.32 0.44
C LEU A 386 -39.63 14.04 1.33
N PRO A 387 -39.21 14.56 2.50
CA PRO A 387 -39.97 15.56 3.23
C PRO A 387 -40.31 16.76 2.33
N PRO A 388 -41.50 17.39 2.50
CA PRO A 388 -41.92 18.51 1.63
C PRO A 388 -40.90 19.64 1.51
N ALA A 389 -40.25 20.01 2.61
CA ALA A 389 -39.21 21.06 2.62
C ALA A 389 -37.99 20.69 1.74
N LEU A 390 -37.56 19.43 1.78
CA LEU A 390 -36.46 18.93 0.96
C LEU A 390 -36.87 18.76 -0.52
N ARG A 391 -38.14 18.43 -0.79
CA ARG A 391 -38.67 18.40 -2.16
C ARG A 391 -38.65 19.77 -2.82
N LEU A 392 -39.01 20.83 -2.09
CA LEU A 392 -38.95 22.21 -2.59
C LEU A 392 -37.52 22.64 -2.92
N ARG A 393 -36.56 22.25 -2.08
CA ARG A 393 -35.12 22.45 -2.32
C ARG A 393 -34.67 21.82 -3.63
N VAL A 394 -35.00 20.54 -3.85
CA VAL A 394 -34.70 19.86 -5.13
C VAL A 394 -35.37 20.53 -6.33
N GLN A 395 -36.61 21.01 -6.18
CA GLN A 395 -37.29 21.79 -7.24
C GLN A 395 -36.54 23.08 -7.59
N ALA A 396 -36.01 23.79 -6.58
CA ALA A 396 -35.18 24.97 -6.82
C ALA A 396 -33.89 24.61 -7.58
N ILE A 397 -33.21 23.52 -7.23
CA ILE A 397 -32.02 23.02 -7.96
C ILE A 397 -32.39 22.70 -9.42
N ALA A 398 -33.49 21.98 -9.63
CA ALA A 398 -33.97 21.59 -10.95
C ALA A 398 -34.31 22.80 -11.85
N GLY A 399 -34.75 23.92 -11.26
CA GLY A 399 -34.98 25.19 -11.94
C GLY A 399 -33.72 26.03 -12.20
N GLY A 400 -32.59 25.67 -11.60
CA GLY A 400 -31.33 26.39 -11.71
C GLY A 400 -30.57 26.16 -13.02
N ARG A 401 -29.37 26.77 -13.11
CA ARG A 401 -28.43 26.64 -14.24
C ARG A 401 -27.15 25.88 -13.87
N THR A 402 -27.12 25.20 -12.72
CA THR A 402 -25.95 24.45 -12.25
C THR A 402 -25.85 23.08 -12.91
N SER A 403 -24.69 22.42 -12.79
CA SER A 403 -24.51 21.03 -13.24
C SER A 403 -25.44 20.04 -12.54
N ALA A 404 -25.99 20.35 -11.36
CA ALA A 404 -26.96 19.51 -10.65
C ALA A 404 -28.38 19.58 -11.22
N ALA A 405 -28.75 20.63 -11.97
CA ALA A 405 -30.13 20.84 -12.41
C ALA A 405 -30.71 19.67 -13.23
N PRO A 406 -30.00 19.06 -14.21
CA PRO A 406 -30.50 17.88 -14.92
C PRO A 406 -30.74 16.68 -14.00
N HIS A 407 -29.87 16.46 -13.00
CA HIS A 407 -29.98 15.34 -12.07
C HIS A 407 -31.14 15.54 -11.07
N ALA A 408 -31.37 16.77 -10.61
CA ALA A 408 -32.51 17.12 -9.77
C ALA A 408 -33.86 16.93 -10.51
N LYS A 409 -33.91 17.18 -11.83
CA LYS A 409 -35.10 16.88 -12.65
C LYS A 409 -35.39 15.39 -12.71
N VAL A 410 -34.37 14.57 -12.95
CA VAL A 410 -34.49 13.10 -12.95
C VAL A 410 -34.95 12.61 -11.57
N LEU A 411 -34.40 13.20 -10.51
CA LEU A 411 -34.80 12.89 -9.14
C LEU A 411 -36.30 13.12 -8.91
N LEU A 412 -36.80 14.32 -9.25
CA LEU A 412 -38.21 14.66 -9.07
C LEU A 412 -39.16 13.78 -9.89
N ALA A 413 -38.72 13.31 -11.06
CA ALA A 413 -39.48 12.39 -11.89
C ALA A 413 -39.54 10.97 -11.31
N GLY A 414 -38.47 10.53 -10.63
CA GLY A 414 -38.35 9.19 -10.05
C GLY A 414 -38.94 9.05 -8.64
N LEU A 415 -39.17 10.15 -7.93
CA LEU A 415 -39.74 10.12 -6.58
C LEU A 415 -41.28 9.96 -6.60
N PRO A 416 -41.86 9.19 -5.66
CA PRO A 416 -43.30 9.15 -5.48
C PRO A 416 -43.84 10.57 -5.24
N ARG A 417 -45.04 10.84 -5.77
CA ARG A 417 -45.67 12.16 -5.71
C ARG A 417 -46.09 12.54 -4.30
#